data_AF-A0A1I6X3D9-F1
#
_entry.id   AF-A0A1I6X3D9-F1
#
_cell.length_a   1.000
_cell.length_b   1.000
_cell.length_c   1.000
_cell.angle_alpha   90.00
_cell.angle_beta   90.00
_cell.angle_gamma   90.00
#
_symmetry.space_group_name_H-M   'P 1'
#
loop_
_entity.id
_entity.type
_entity.pdbx_description
1 polymer ?
#
loop_
_entity_poly.entity_id
_entity_poly.type
_entity_poly.pdbx_seq_one_letter_code
_entity_poly.pdbx_strand_id
1 'polypeptide(L)'
;MITPQAPSASGTIAQAEPTRLTGPRTDRTRQHAENRGFQERYPLNSQQRRAAVEPVALLRSELVGLDDHQWLSPGPVDGALRRAGLRPREVTAVSGGVHFWSSAGNGICVNGEIDDHDVSIRTEGPSSDGGCAEPDGGH
;
A
#
# COMPACT_ATOMS: atom_id res chain seq x y z
N MET A 1 64.28 40.87 13.35
CA MET A 1 62.93 41.02 13.94
C MET A 1 62.72 39.89 14.93
N ILE A 2 62.00 40.19 16.01
CA ILE A 2 61.95 39.49 17.30
C ILE A 2 60.74 38.53 17.30
N THR A 3 60.91 37.29 17.77
CA THR A 3 59.83 36.39 18.25
C THR A 3 59.40 36.86 19.66
N PRO A 4 58.11 36.83 20.09
CA PRO A 4 57.33 35.61 20.37
C PRO A 4 55.82 35.75 20.01
N GLN A 5 54.96 34.73 19.98
CA GLN A 5 54.38 33.98 21.12
C GLN A 5 53.44 32.86 20.61
N ALA A 6 53.41 31.73 21.30
CA ALA A 6 52.31 30.74 21.36
C ALA A 6 51.66 30.86 22.78
N PRO A 7 50.54 30.20 23.18
CA PRO A 7 49.94 28.97 22.61
C PRO A 7 48.38 28.79 22.74
N SER A 8 47.94 27.58 22.33
CA SER A 8 46.83 26.77 22.88
C SER A 8 45.38 26.98 22.43
N ALA A 9 44.82 25.98 21.71
CA ALA A 9 43.73 25.09 22.16
C ALA A 9 43.29 24.21 20.96
N SER A 10 43.67 22.94 20.95
CA SER A 10 42.82 21.80 21.36
C SER A 10 41.55 21.63 20.53
N GLY A 11 41.55 20.55 19.73
CA GLY A 11 40.38 20.09 18.99
C GLY A 11 40.69 18.89 18.10
N THR A 12 41.52 17.95 18.57
CA THR A 12 41.64 16.61 17.97
C THR A 12 40.25 15.99 17.98
N ILE A 13 39.64 15.79 16.81
CA ILE A 13 38.47 14.92 16.69
C ILE A 13 38.98 13.52 17.02
N ALA A 14 38.71 13.10 18.26
CA ALA A 14 38.99 11.75 18.71
C ALA A 14 38.27 10.79 17.77
N GLN A 15 39.05 9.96 17.08
CA GLN A 15 38.51 8.81 16.38
C GLN A 15 37.91 7.90 17.46
N ALA A 16 36.59 7.71 17.41
CA ALA A 16 35.91 6.83 18.33
C ALA A 16 36.41 5.40 18.10
N GLU A 17 37.16 4.88 19.08
CA GLU A 17 37.51 3.47 19.17
C GLU A 17 36.23 2.61 19.19
N PRO A 18 36.19 1.46 18.49
CA PRO A 18 35.04 0.58 18.51
C PRO A 18 34.93 -0.07 19.89
N THR A 19 34.04 0.48 20.72
CA THR A 19 33.66 -0.15 21.98
C THR A 19 33.04 -1.50 21.66
N ARG A 20 33.73 -2.58 22.07
CA ARG A 20 33.17 -3.94 22.10
C ARG A 20 31.97 -3.93 23.03
N LEU A 21 30.79 -3.75 22.47
CA LEU A 21 29.52 -3.97 23.15
C LEU A 21 29.34 -5.47 23.40
N THR A 22 29.79 -5.91 24.56
CA THR A 22 29.40 -7.18 25.18
C THR A 22 28.03 -6.97 25.84
N GLY A 23 26.99 -6.96 25.02
CA GLY A 23 25.58 -6.96 25.45
C GLY A 23 24.81 -7.98 24.60
N PRO A 24 23.65 -8.51 25.04
CA PRO A 24 22.90 -9.46 24.23
C PRO A 24 22.63 -8.80 22.87
N ARG A 25 23.08 -9.45 21.80
CA ARG A 25 22.81 -8.99 20.43
C ARG A 25 21.31 -8.77 20.35
N THR A 26 20.89 -7.51 20.25
CA THR A 26 19.51 -7.18 19.93
C THR A 26 19.24 -7.85 18.60
N ASP A 27 18.41 -8.88 18.69
CA ASP A 27 17.93 -9.72 17.61
C ASP A 27 17.65 -8.84 16.39
N ARG A 28 18.43 -9.00 15.32
CA ARG A 28 18.22 -8.26 14.05
C ARG A 28 16.80 -8.49 13.52
N THR A 29 16.18 -9.59 13.95
CA THR A 29 14.78 -9.97 13.70
C THR A 29 13.76 -9.06 14.41
N ARG A 30 14.14 -8.32 15.45
CA ARG A 30 13.22 -7.44 16.21
C ARG A 30 13.08 -6.04 15.59
N GLN A 31 14.11 -5.52 14.91
CA GLN A 31 14.02 -4.24 14.19
C GLN A 31 13.17 -4.31 12.92
N HIS A 32 12.92 -5.51 12.38
CA HIS A 32 11.98 -5.71 11.27
C HIS A 32 10.52 -5.98 11.71
N ALA A 33 10.25 -5.98 13.02
CA ALA A 33 8.88 -6.12 13.52
C ALA A 33 8.14 -4.78 13.60
N GLU A 34 8.86 -3.67 13.78
CA GLU A 34 8.25 -2.35 14.02
C GLU A 34 7.79 -1.65 12.72
N ASN A 35 8.34 -2.02 11.56
CA ASN A 35 7.91 -1.48 10.26
C ASN A 35 6.75 -2.25 9.59
N ARG A 36 6.29 -3.37 10.16
CA ARG A 36 5.14 -4.11 9.58
C ARG A 36 3.79 -3.47 9.91
N GLY A 37 3.71 -2.66 10.97
CA GLY A 37 2.48 -1.97 11.36
C GLY A 37 2.04 -0.86 10.40
N PHE A 38 2.91 -0.41 9.48
CA PHE A 38 2.60 0.68 8.55
C PHE A 38 1.82 0.25 7.29
N GLN A 39 1.65 -1.06 7.06
CA GLN A 39 0.98 -1.58 5.86
C GLN A 39 -0.18 -2.54 6.16
N GLU A 40 -0.51 -2.75 7.45
CA GLU A 40 -1.60 -3.66 7.82
C GLU A 40 -2.96 -3.01 7.55
N ARG A 41 -3.60 -3.46 6.47
CA ARG A 41 -5.02 -3.21 6.26
C ARG A 41 -5.82 -4.02 7.25
N TYR A 42 -6.83 -3.39 7.83
CA TYR A 42 -7.66 -4.08 8.80
C TYR A 42 -8.43 -5.20 8.10
N PRO A 43 -8.46 -6.42 8.68
CA PRO A 43 -9.31 -7.47 8.14
C PRO A 43 -10.78 -7.05 8.28
N LEU A 44 -11.59 -7.36 7.26
CA LEU A 44 -13.01 -7.09 7.29
C LEU A 44 -13.68 -7.87 8.43
N ASN A 45 -14.52 -7.19 9.22
CA ASN A 45 -15.37 -7.87 10.18
C ASN A 45 -16.52 -8.63 9.46
N SER A 46 -17.25 -9.49 10.18
CA SER A 46 -18.30 -10.31 9.57
C SER A 46 -19.42 -9.51 8.91
N GLN A 47 -19.77 -8.34 9.45
CA GLN A 47 -20.78 -7.46 8.86
C GLN A 47 -20.27 -6.83 7.57
N GLN A 48 -19.03 -6.35 7.56
CA GLN A 48 -18.37 -5.80 6.38
C GLN A 48 -18.21 -6.85 5.27
N ARG A 49 -17.79 -8.08 5.62
CA ARG A 49 -17.71 -9.18 4.66
C ARG A 49 -19.06 -9.45 3.99
N ARG A 50 -20.15 -9.49 4.76
CA ARG A 50 -21.50 -9.67 4.21
C ARG A 50 -21.92 -8.51 3.32
N ALA A 51 -21.65 -7.27 3.75
CA ALA A 51 -21.95 -6.06 2.98
C ALA A 51 -21.14 -5.97 1.68
N ALA A 52 -19.99 -6.64 1.60
CA ALA A 52 -19.15 -6.68 0.40
C ALA A 52 -19.62 -7.70 -0.65
N VAL A 53 -20.44 -8.71 -0.28
CA VAL A 53 -20.83 -9.80 -1.19
C VAL A 53 -21.56 -9.29 -2.43
N GLU A 54 -22.61 -8.49 -2.23
CA GLU A 54 -23.45 -7.97 -3.31
C GLU A 54 -22.67 -7.05 -4.27
N PRO A 55 -21.96 -6.00 -3.81
CA PRO A 55 -21.23 -5.12 -4.73
C PRO A 55 -20.10 -5.85 -5.46
N VAL A 56 -19.43 -6.83 -4.84
CA VAL A 56 -18.40 -7.65 -5.51
C VAL A 56 -19.02 -8.55 -6.58
N ALA A 57 -20.17 -9.17 -6.31
CA ALA A 57 -20.86 -10.01 -7.28
C ALA A 57 -21.34 -9.20 -8.50
N LEU A 58 -21.87 -7.99 -8.27
CA LEU A 58 -22.23 -7.06 -9.33
C LEU A 58 -21.01 -6.61 -10.13
N LEU A 59 -19.94 -6.21 -9.44
CA LEU A 59 -18.69 -5.81 -10.08
C LEU A 59 -18.13 -6.93 -10.97
N ARG A 60 -18.10 -8.16 -10.47
CA ARG A 60 -17.63 -9.31 -11.26
C ARG A 60 -18.44 -9.52 -12.53
N SER A 61 -19.77 -9.38 -12.44
CA SER A 61 -20.65 -9.53 -13.60
C SER A 61 -20.43 -8.42 -14.64
N GLU A 62 -20.24 -7.18 -14.18
CA GLU A 62 -19.93 -6.04 -15.04
C GLU A 62 -18.55 -6.16 -15.71
N LEU A 63 -17.53 -6.62 -14.97
CA LEU A 63 -16.17 -6.79 -15.47
C LEU A 63 -16.05 -7.92 -16.49
N VAL A 64 -16.71 -9.07 -16.27
CA VAL A 64 -16.77 -10.16 -17.25
C VAL A 64 -17.41 -9.68 -18.57
N GLY A 65 -18.43 -8.82 -18.50
CA GLY A 65 -19.02 -8.23 -19.71
C GLY A 65 -18.09 -7.28 -20.47
N LEU A 66 -17.04 -6.74 -19.85
CA LEU A 66 -16.04 -5.90 -20.53
C LEU A 66 -14.97 -6.72 -21.25
N ASP A 67 -14.60 -7.87 -20.69
CA ASP A 67 -13.65 -8.82 -21.27
C ASP A 67 -14.17 -9.39 -22.61
N ASP A 68 -15.43 -9.84 -22.64
CA ASP A 68 -16.11 -10.35 -23.85
C ASP A 68 -16.15 -9.33 -25.02
N HIS A 69 -15.95 -8.04 -24.72
CA HIS A 69 -15.97 -6.95 -25.69
C HIS A 69 -14.60 -6.33 -25.96
N GLN A 70 -13.51 -6.84 -25.36
CA GLN A 70 -12.15 -6.27 -25.43
C GLN A 70 -12.11 -4.77 -25.05
N TRP A 71 -12.93 -4.37 -24.08
CA TRP A 71 -13.00 -2.99 -23.59
C TRP A 71 -12.19 -2.80 -22.31
N LEU A 72 -11.05 -3.49 -22.22
CA LEU A 72 -10.12 -3.39 -21.09
C LEU A 72 -9.39 -2.05 -21.15
N SER A 73 -9.99 -1.06 -20.52
CA SER A 73 -9.47 0.31 -20.41
C SER A 73 -9.96 0.93 -19.11
N PRO A 74 -9.25 1.93 -18.55
CA PRO A 74 -9.63 2.54 -17.28
C PRO A 74 -11.05 3.13 -17.27
N GLY A 75 -11.50 3.72 -18.38
CA GLY A 75 -12.84 4.33 -18.48
C GLY A 75 -13.99 3.33 -18.29
N PRO A 76 -14.06 2.24 -19.09
CA PRO A 76 -15.05 1.19 -18.89
C PRO A 76 -15.03 0.56 -17.49
N VAL A 77 -13.85 0.33 -16.92
CA VAL A 77 -13.69 -0.23 -15.57
C VAL A 77 -14.19 0.75 -14.49
N ASP A 78 -13.88 2.05 -14.60
CA ASP A 78 -14.45 3.09 -13.74
C ASP A 78 -15.99 3.07 -13.79
N GLY A 79 -16.55 2.96 -15.00
CA GLY A 79 -17.99 2.81 -15.20
C GLY A 79 -18.58 1.58 -14.50
N ALA A 80 -17.92 0.42 -14.61
CA ALA A 80 -18.33 -0.82 -13.97
C ALA A 80 -18.35 -0.70 -12.44
N LEU A 81 -17.30 -0.10 -11.85
CA LEU A 81 -17.22 0.16 -10.42
C LEU A 81 -18.40 1.01 -9.94
N ARG A 82 -18.73 2.07 -10.66
CA ARG A 82 -19.84 2.97 -10.29
C ARG A 82 -21.20 2.29 -10.42
N ARG A 83 -21.40 1.43 -11.42
CA ARG A 83 -22.63 0.63 -11.58
C ARG A 83 -22.79 -0.42 -10.48
N ALA A 84 -21.69 -0.98 -9.98
CA ALA A 84 -21.66 -1.85 -8.81
C ALA A 84 -21.87 -1.10 -7.46
N GLY A 85 -22.12 0.21 -7.49
CA GLY A 85 -22.30 1.03 -6.29
C GLY A 85 -21.01 1.35 -5.53
N LEU A 86 -19.85 1.07 -6.15
CA LEU A 86 -18.55 1.39 -5.59
C LEU A 86 -18.15 2.81 -5.95
N ARG A 87 -17.27 3.39 -5.13
CA ARG A 87 -16.66 4.70 -5.40
C ARG A 87 -15.23 4.47 -5.87
N PRO A 88 -14.94 4.65 -7.17
CA PRO A 88 -13.58 4.56 -7.69
C PRO A 88 -12.66 5.53 -6.95
N ARG A 89 -11.48 5.04 -6.59
CA ARG A 89 -10.40 5.83 -5.98
C ARG A 89 -9.22 5.93 -6.91
N GLU A 90 -8.90 4.83 -7.57
CA GLU A 90 -7.85 4.74 -8.56
C GLU A 90 -8.25 3.70 -9.61
N VAL A 91 -8.02 4.01 -10.87
CA VAL A 91 -8.18 3.06 -11.97
C VAL A 91 -7.06 3.34 -12.96
N THR A 92 -6.13 2.40 -13.08
CA THR A 92 -4.86 2.59 -13.78
C THR A 92 -4.66 1.47 -14.77
N ALA A 93 -4.28 1.81 -16.00
CA ALA A 93 -3.88 0.80 -16.98
C ALA A 93 -2.52 0.22 -16.57
N VAL A 94 -2.43 -1.12 -16.57
CA VAL A 94 -1.20 -1.87 -16.31
C VAL A 94 -0.81 -2.67 -17.55
N SER A 95 0.37 -3.29 -17.53
CA SER A 95 0.82 -4.10 -18.67
C SER A 95 -0.09 -5.32 -18.83
N GLY A 96 -1.00 -5.27 -19.80
CA GLY A 96 -1.93 -6.36 -20.11
C GLY A 96 -3.30 -6.26 -19.41
N GLY A 97 -3.62 -5.14 -18.77
CA GLY A 97 -4.89 -5.05 -18.04
C GLY A 97 -5.17 -3.70 -17.39
N VAL A 98 -6.08 -3.71 -16.42
CA VAL A 98 -6.46 -2.54 -15.62
C VAL A 98 -6.46 -2.94 -14.15
N HIS A 99 -5.69 -2.21 -13.36
CA HIS A 99 -5.74 -2.28 -11.90
C HIS A 99 -6.70 -1.22 -11.37
N PHE A 100 -7.43 -1.54 -10.31
CA PHE A 100 -8.35 -0.60 -9.71
C PHE A 100 -8.41 -0.70 -8.19
N TRP A 101 -8.71 0.45 -7.60
CA TRP A 101 -9.02 0.62 -6.20
C TRP A 101 -10.34 1.38 -6.06
N SER A 102 -11.18 0.90 -5.16
CA SER A 102 -12.46 1.53 -4.88
C SER A 102 -12.84 1.32 -3.42
N SER A 103 -13.82 2.12 -2.96
CA SER A 103 -14.42 1.95 -1.65
C SER A 103 -15.89 1.58 -1.79
N ALA A 104 -16.28 0.47 -1.17
CA ALA A 104 -17.64 0.24 -0.72
C ALA A 104 -17.83 1.00 0.60
N GLY A 105 -19.04 1.52 0.86
CA GLY A 105 -19.34 2.20 2.13
C GLY A 105 -18.96 1.37 3.35
N ASN A 106 -18.94 2.00 4.54
CA ASN A 106 -18.60 1.35 5.82
C ASN A 106 -17.13 0.88 5.94
N GLY A 107 -16.21 1.58 5.26
CA GLY A 107 -14.77 1.30 5.35
C GLY A 107 -14.37 0.00 4.67
N ILE A 108 -15.04 -0.38 3.58
CA ILE A 108 -14.68 -1.56 2.80
C ILE A 108 -13.92 -1.07 1.57
N CYS A 109 -12.71 -1.55 1.39
CA CYS A 109 -11.92 -1.32 0.20
C CYS A 109 -12.08 -2.53 -0.73
N VAL A 110 -12.33 -2.26 -2.00
CA VAL A 110 -12.42 -3.27 -3.05
C VAL A 110 -11.36 -2.93 -4.07
N ASN A 111 -10.45 -3.86 -4.30
CA ASN A 111 -9.40 -3.75 -5.30
C ASN A 111 -9.43 -4.94 -6.23
N GLY A 112 -8.70 -4.82 -7.32
CA GLY A 112 -8.58 -5.91 -8.25
C GLY A 112 -7.81 -5.53 -9.49
N GLU A 113 -7.53 -6.56 -10.26
CA GLU A 113 -6.93 -6.47 -11.56
C GLU A 113 -7.81 -7.25 -12.54
N ILE A 114 -7.96 -6.70 -13.73
CA ILE A 114 -8.57 -7.38 -14.87
C ILE A 114 -7.58 -7.39 -16.02
N ASP A 115 -7.33 -8.57 -16.55
CA ASP A 115 -6.55 -8.81 -17.77
C ASP A 115 -7.37 -9.65 -18.76
N ASP A 116 -6.82 -9.93 -19.95
CA ASP A 116 -7.47 -10.71 -21.01
C ASP A 116 -7.72 -12.20 -20.66
N HIS A 117 -7.36 -12.65 -19.45
CA HIS A 117 -7.42 -14.03 -19.01
C HIS A 117 -8.17 -14.23 -17.69
N ASP A 118 -8.11 -13.28 -16.77
CA ASP A 118 -8.69 -13.39 -15.44
C ASP A 118 -9.24 -12.06 -14.88
N VAL A 119 -10.25 -12.20 -14.02
CA VAL A 119 -10.79 -11.12 -13.21
C VAL A 119 -10.55 -11.44 -11.74
N SER A 120 -9.58 -10.75 -11.16
CA SER A 120 -9.18 -10.92 -9.76
C SER A 120 -9.68 -9.76 -8.92
N ILE A 121 -10.64 -10.03 -8.02
CA ILE A 121 -11.24 -9.02 -7.12
C ILE A 121 -10.98 -9.42 -5.67
N ARG A 122 -10.52 -8.49 -4.85
CA ARG A 122 -10.36 -8.69 -3.41
C ARG A 122 -11.02 -7.58 -2.62
N THR A 123 -11.38 -7.92 -1.38
CA THR A 123 -11.98 -6.99 -0.44
C THR A 123 -11.23 -6.99 0.87
N GLU A 124 -10.95 -5.81 1.38
CA GLU A 124 -10.11 -5.57 2.54
C GLU A 124 -10.60 -4.34 3.28
N GLY A 125 -10.21 -4.20 4.56
CA GLY A 125 -10.52 -2.99 5.29
C GLY A 125 -9.65 -1.81 4.84
N PRO A 126 -9.88 -0.64 5.45
CA PRO A 126 -9.08 0.52 5.13
C PRO A 126 -7.65 0.31 5.60
N SER A 127 -6.73 1.02 4.95
CA SER A 127 -5.38 1.20 5.44
C SER A 127 -5.40 1.90 6.81
N SER A 128 -4.29 1.85 7.54
CA SER A 128 -4.17 2.50 8.85
C SER A 128 -4.40 4.03 8.79
N ASP A 129 -4.17 4.65 7.62
CA ASP A 129 -4.46 6.06 7.33
C ASP A 129 -5.96 6.32 7.00
N GLY A 130 -6.80 5.29 7.00
CA GLY A 130 -8.24 5.39 6.74
C GLY A 130 -8.64 5.39 5.26
N GLY A 131 -7.68 5.24 4.35
CA GLY A 131 -7.89 5.24 2.90
C GLY A 131 -8.08 3.85 2.26
N CYS A 132 -8.60 3.84 1.03
CA CYS A 132 -8.68 2.68 0.15
C CYS A 132 -7.76 2.80 -1.09
N ALA A 133 -6.85 3.78 -1.10
CA ALA A 133 -5.86 3.92 -2.16
C ALA A 133 -4.74 2.89 -1.99
N GLU A 134 -4.03 2.58 -3.08
CA GLU A 134 -2.79 1.80 -3.01
C GLU A 134 -1.86 2.41 -1.94
N PRO A 135 -1.23 1.60 -1.07
CA PRO A 135 -0.22 2.14 -0.17
C PRO A 135 0.94 2.70 -0.99
N ASP A 136 1.27 3.98 -0.80
CA ASP A 136 2.49 4.59 -1.32
C ASP A 136 3.70 3.80 -0.76
N GLY A 137 4.25 2.89 -1.56
CA GLY A 137 5.43 2.13 -1.21
C GLY A 137 6.62 3.08 -1.02
N GLY A 138 7.09 3.24 0.21
CA GLY A 138 8.34 3.94 0.49
C GLY A 138 9.54 3.19 -0.07
N HIS A 139 10.30 3.84 -0.96
CA HIS A 139 11.61 3.40 -1.45
C HIS A 139 12.70 3.49 -0.37
#